data_AF-A0A920L5Q1-F1
#
_entry.id   AF-A0A920L5Q1-F1
#
_cell.length_a   1.000
_cell.length_b   1.000
_cell.length_c   1.000
_cell.angle_alpha   90.00
_cell.angle_beta   90.00
_cell.angle_gamma   90.00
#
_symmetry.space_group_name_H-M   'P 1'
#
loop_
_entity.id
_entity.type
_entity.pdbx_description
1 polymer ?
#
loop_
_entity_poly.entity_id
_entity_poly.type
_entity_poly.pdbx_seq_one_letter_code
_entity_poly.pdbx_strand_id
1 'polypeptide(L)' 'MSVSPQDVEKVALLARLAISESDLPEVTERFGRVLGLVDELNTIDTETVVPMSNPTICTSD' A
#
# COMPACT_ATOMS: atom_id res chain seq x y z
N MET A 1 2.54 10.75 -2.33
CA MET A 1 2.65 10.28 -3.74
C MET A 1 1.28 10.37 -4.41
N SER A 2 1.22 10.59 -5.73
CA SER A 2 -0.05 10.57 -6.49
C SER A 2 -0.21 9.24 -7.23
N VAL A 3 -1.38 8.61 -7.13
CA VAL A 3 -1.71 7.36 -7.87
C VAL A 3 -2.60 7.67 -9.06
N SER A 4 -2.33 7.07 -10.22
CA SER A 4 -3.16 7.20 -11.41
C SER A 4 -4.17 6.04 -11.52
N PRO A 5 -5.29 6.21 -12.25
CA PRO A 5 -6.21 5.11 -12.55
C PRO A 5 -5.50 3.91 -13.21
N GLN A 6 -4.50 4.16 -14.07
CA GLN A 6 -3.72 3.10 -14.71
C GLN A 6 -2.88 2.29 -13.71
N ASP A 7 -2.43 2.91 -12.62
CA ASP A 7 -1.70 2.20 -11.56
C ASP A 7 -2.64 1.30 -10.76
N VAL A 8 -3.87 1.77 -10.51
CA VAL A 8 -4.92 0.99 -9.83
C VAL A 8 -5.32 -0.23 -10.66
N GLU A 9 -5.49 -0.07 -11.98
CA GLU A 9 -5.76 -1.19 -12.88
C GLU A 9 -4.66 -2.26 -12.86
N LYS A 10 -3.38 -1.84 -12.87
CA LYS A 10 -2.24 -2.77 -12.78
C LYS A 10 -2.23 -3.52 -11.46
N VAL A 11 -2.49 -2.85 -10.34
CA VAL A 11 -2.55 -3.48 -9.02
C VAL A 11 -3.73 -4.46 -8.95
N ALA A 12 -4.90 -4.07 -9.49
CA ALA A 12 -6.07 -4.95 -9.56
C ALA A 12 -5.78 -6.21 -10.38
N LEU A 13 -5.08 -6.09 -11.51
CA LEU A 13 -4.64 -7.22 -12.31
C LEU A 13 -3.72 -8.17 -11.52
N LEU A 14 -2.73 -7.64 -10.80
CA LEU A 14 -1.83 -8.44 -9.95
C LEU A 14 -2.59 -9.16 -8.84
N ALA A 15 -3.58 -8.50 -8.25
CA ALA A 15 -4.43 -9.04 -7.20
C ALA A 15 -5.56 -9.96 -7.72
N ARG A 16 -5.71 -10.11 -9.05
CA ARG A 16 -6.80 -10.83 -9.71
C ARG A 16 -8.20 -10.29 -9.33
N LEU A 17 -8.30 -8.98 -9.17
CA LEU A 17 -9.55 -8.27 -8.89
C LEU A 17 -10.10 -7.67 -10.18
N ALA A 18 -11.39 -7.90 -10.42
CA ALA A 18 -12.12 -7.20 -11.48
C ALA A 18 -12.72 -5.90 -10.93
N ILE A 19 -12.46 -4.79 -11.61
CA ILE A 19 -13.00 -3.47 -11.29
C ILE A 19 -13.74 -2.99 -12.54
N SER A 20 -14.97 -2.52 -12.39
CA SER A 20 -15.71 -1.94 -13.50
C SER A 20 -15.17 -0.55 -13.84
N GLU A 21 -15.28 -0.13 -15.10
CA GLU A 21 -14.84 1.21 -15.51
C GLU A 21 -15.55 2.32 -14.74
N SER A 22 -16.81 2.11 -14.34
CA SER A 22 -17.59 3.06 -13.54
C SER A 22 -17.08 3.21 -12.11
N ASP A 23 -16.49 2.16 -11.55
CA ASP A 23 -15.99 2.16 -10.16
C ASP A 23 -14.54 2.64 -10.07
N LEU A 24 -13.80 2.62 -11.18
CA LEU A 24 -12.38 2.96 -11.22
C LEU A 24 -12.04 4.34 -10.63
N PRO A 25 -12.80 5.43 -10.89
CA PRO A 25 -12.52 6.74 -10.29
C PRO A 25 -12.62 6.72 -8.76
N GLU A 26 -13.67 6.08 -8.23
CA GLU A 26 -13.91 5.99 -6.79
C GLU A 26 -12.85 5.13 -6.10
N VAL A 27 -12.50 4.00 -6.69
CA VAL A 27 -11.45 3.11 -6.15
C VAL A 27 -10.10 3.82 -6.15
N THR A 28 -9.80 4.59 -7.19
CA THR A 28 -8.56 5.38 -7.28
C THR A 28 -8.48 6.43 -6.18
N GLU A 29 -9.57 7.15 -5.91
CA GLU A 29 -9.63 8.14 -4.84
C GLU A 29 -9.43 7.48 -3.46
N ARG A 30 -10.13 6.37 -3.19
CA ARG A 30 -10.01 5.60 -1.95
C ARG A 30 -8.58 5.11 -1.73
N PHE A 31 -7.95 4.57 -2.77
CA PHE A 31 -6.58 4.08 -2.72
C PHE A 31 -5.58 5.22 -2.45
N GLY A 32 -5.78 6.37 -3.10
CA GLY A 32 -4.97 7.57 -2.87
C GLY A 32 -5.03 8.06 -1.41
N ARG A 33 -6.20 8.02 -0.76
CA ARG A 33 -6.31 8.36 0.67
C ARG A 33 -5.51 7.43 1.57
N VAL A 34 -5.52 6.12 1.30
CA VAL A 34 -4.73 5.14 2.07
C VAL A 34 -3.23 5.40 1.90
N LEU A 35 -2.76 5.64 0.67
CA LEU A 35 -1.37 5.98 0.44
C LEU A 35 -0.96 7.30 1.12
N GLY A 36 -1.87 8.28 1.17
CA GLY A 36 -1.65 9.52 1.92
C GLY A 36 -1.41 9.27 3.41
N LEU A 37 -2.14 8.35 4.03
CA LEU A 37 -1.90 7.96 5.43
C LEU A 37 -0.55 7.24 5.60
N VAL A 38 -0.14 6.40 4.64
CA VAL A 38 1.18 5.74 4.68
C VAL A 38 2.32 6.74 4.52
N ASP A 39 2.13 7.79 3.71
CA ASP A 39 3.12 8.85 3.54
C ASP A 39 3.46 9.55 4.87
N GLU A 40 2.52 9.63 5.82
CA GLU A 40 2.80 10.17 7.17
C GLU A 40 3.83 9.33 7.93
N LEU A 41 3.83 8.00 7.72
CA LEU A 41 4.77 7.08 8.38
C LEU A 41 6.19 7.20 7.84
N ASN A 42 6.37 7.68 6.60
CA ASN A 42 7.69 7.87 5.99
C ASN A 42 8.52 8.98 6.68
N THR A 43 7.92 9.75 7.59
CA THR A 43 8.62 10.78 8.38
C THR A 43 9.45 10.22 9.53
N ILE A 44 9.27 8.93 9.85
CA ILE A 44 9.92 8.28 10.98
C ILE A 44 11.24 7.67 10.51
N ASP A 45 12.33 7.97 11.23
CA ASP A 45 13.64 7.36 10.98
C ASP A 45 13.62 5.86 11.31
N THR A 46 14.01 5.05 10.34
CA THR A 46 14.07 3.58 10.43
C THR A 46 15.44 3.03 10.01
N GLU A 47 16.46 3.88 9.83
CA GLU A 47 17.78 3.48 9.31
C GLU A 47 18.46 2.37 10.12
N THR A 48 18.23 2.34 11.44
CA THR A 48 18.91 1.43 12.36
C THR A 48 18.02 0.29 12.86
N VAL A 49 16.80 0.13 12.36
CA VAL A 49 15.83 -0.87 12.82
C VAL A 49 15.71 -2.01 11.81
N VAL A 50 15.83 -3.24 12.29
CA VAL A 50 15.62 -4.44 11.45
C VAL A 50 14.12 -4.72 11.33
N PRO A 51 13.58 -4.97 10.12
CA PRO A 51 12.17 -5.32 9.95
C PRO A 51 11.77 -6.61 10.68
N MET A 52 10.60 -6.61 11.33
CA MET A 52 10.04 -7.79 12.00
C MET A 52 8.98 -8.46 11.12
N SER A 53 9.30 -9.61 10.52
CA SER A 53 8.37 -10.35 9.64
C SER A 53 7.50 -11.38 10.36
N ASN A 54 7.91 -11.85 11.54
CA ASN A 54 7.16 -12.79 12.37
C ASN A 54 7.22 -12.34 13.84
N PRO A 55 6.07 -12.07 14.50
CA PRO A 55 6.06 -11.59 15.88
C PRO A 55 6.69 -12.60 16.86
N THR A 56 6.65 -13.90 16.54
CA THR A 56 7.18 -14.95 17.43
C THR A 56 8.67 -15.22 17.22
N ILE A 57 9.31 -14.69 16.17
CA ILE A 57 10.72 -14.98 15.85
C ILE A 57 11.71 -14.14 16.69
N CYS A 58 11.20 -13.44 17.71
CA CYS A 58 11.99 -12.64 18.64
C CYS A 58 12.79 -13.46 19.68
N THR A 59 12.94 -14.78 19.48
CA THR A 59 13.73 -15.67 20.35
C THR A 59 14.75 -16.48 19.54
N SER A 60 15.97 -15.97 19.48
CA SER A 60 17.21 -16.74 19.30
C SER A 60 18.31 -15.86 19.93
N ASP A 61 18.97 -16.16 21.05
CA ASP A 61 19.35 -17.45 21.68
C ASP A 61 18.37 -18.62 21.65
#